data_AF-K2DJG7-F1
#
_entry.id   AF-K2DJG7-F1
#
_cell.length_a   1.000
_cell.length_b   1.000
_cell.length_c   1.000
_cell.angle_alpha   90.00
_cell.angle_beta   90.00
_cell.angle_gamma   90.00
#
_symmetry.space_group_name_H-M   'P 1'
#
loop_
_entity.id
_entity.type
_entity.pdbx_description
1 polymer ?
#
loop_
_entity_poly.entity_id
_entity_poly.type
_entity_poly.pdbx_seq_one_letter_code
_entity_poly.pdbx_strand_id
1 'polypeptide(L)'
;MQLLSVPFAQKDEAKALGARWNPKVKRWFVPDNVDVAPFVRWIEPQTLKSDRESAHSIKSPRLYIDMIPTTAWYSNLRSILTPEEWQAVKIQTATAAHHHCQACGNQGGRHPVECHELWNFNYDTYTQVLTRTVALCPDCHRATHFGLARVKGYADAAKAHLMKVNGWSQADVALHIINANDEFQERNCIDWILDARWVLDFVPISEKSRQVIVGLAEARIERTQRSQTPAVAAVGRTKNPFQFIEDLIDYDAPVHIINPPSSSR
;
A
#
# COMPACT_ATOMS: atom_id res chain seq x y z
N MET A 1 -4.27 -27.20 -16.28
CA MET A 1 -4.93 -26.48 -17.39
C MET A 1 -5.24 -25.05 -16.95
N GLN A 2 -4.55 -24.04 -17.49
CA GLN A 2 -4.67 -22.64 -17.05
C GLN A 2 -5.65 -21.85 -17.93
N LEU A 3 -6.63 -21.16 -17.34
CA LEU A 3 -7.58 -20.29 -18.08
C LEU A 3 -7.00 -18.88 -18.28
N LEU A 4 -7.33 -18.27 -19.42
CA LEU A 4 -6.85 -16.97 -19.85
C LEU A 4 -8.02 -16.01 -20.13
N SER A 5 -7.84 -14.75 -19.76
CA SER A 5 -8.70 -13.61 -20.08
C SER A 5 -8.06 -12.81 -21.21
N VAL A 6 -8.17 -13.35 -22.42
CA VAL A 6 -7.57 -12.77 -23.63
C VAL A 6 -8.56 -11.80 -24.28
N PRO A 7 -8.25 -10.50 -24.40
CA PRO A 7 -9.07 -9.58 -25.21
C PRO A 7 -9.22 -10.08 -26.64
N PHE A 8 -10.36 -9.85 -27.28
CA PHE A 8 -10.63 -10.35 -28.63
C PHE A 8 -9.54 -9.96 -29.66
N ALA A 9 -8.97 -8.75 -29.51
CA ALA A 9 -7.90 -8.24 -30.36
C ALA A 9 -6.58 -9.03 -30.26
N GLN A 10 -6.38 -9.78 -29.19
CA GLN A 10 -5.12 -10.51 -28.89
C GLN A 10 -5.28 -12.03 -29.01
N LYS A 11 -6.42 -12.51 -29.52
CA LYS A 11 -6.75 -13.94 -29.62
C LYS A 11 -5.78 -14.72 -30.52
N ASP A 12 -5.29 -14.09 -31.59
CA ASP A 12 -4.42 -14.74 -32.57
C ASP A 12 -2.99 -14.90 -32.02
N GLU A 13 -2.54 -13.93 -31.21
CA GLU A 13 -1.28 -14.01 -30.45
C GLU A 13 -1.34 -15.15 -29.42
N ALA A 14 -2.43 -15.23 -28.65
CA ALA A 14 -2.63 -16.32 -27.69
C ALA A 14 -2.68 -17.69 -28.39
N LYS A 15 -3.35 -17.79 -29.53
CA LYS A 15 -3.41 -19.03 -30.32
C LYS A 15 -2.04 -19.43 -30.87
N ALA A 16 -1.25 -18.47 -31.36
CA ALA A 16 0.10 -18.69 -31.89
C ALA A 16 1.05 -19.23 -30.81
N LEU A 17 0.92 -18.75 -29.58
CA LEU A 17 1.70 -19.21 -28.42
C LEU A 17 1.28 -20.61 -27.92
N GLY A 18 0.17 -21.16 -28.41
CA GLY A 18 -0.29 -22.50 -28.07
C GLY A 18 -1.59 -22.58 -27.27
N ALA A 19 -2.25 -21.46 -26.97
CA ALA A 19 -3.55 -21.50 -26.30
C ALA A 19 -4.64 -22.13 -27.18
N ARG A 20 -5.69 -22.64 -26.53
CA ARG A 20 -6.85 -23.26 -27.16
C ARG A 20 -8.14 -22.64 -26.62
N TRP A 21 -9.18 -22.64 -27.42
CA TRP A 21 -10.50 -22.15 -27.01
C TRP A 21 -11.31 -23.29 -26.39
N ASN A 22 -11.86 -23.07 -25.19
CA ASN A 22 -12.81 -23.99 -24.58
C ASN A 22 -14.25 -23.46 -24.76
N PRO A 23 -15.07 -24.09 -25.62
CA PRO A 23 -16.42 -23.61 -25.92
C PRO A 23 -17.41 -23.79 -24.76
N LYS A 24 -17.14 -24.69 -23.79
CA LYS A 24 -18.03 -24.92 -22.64
C LYS A 24 -17.97 -23.78 -21.64
N VAL A 25 -16.76 -23.30 -21.34
CA VAL A 25 -16.54 -22.17 -20.42
C VAL A 25 -16.32 -20.84 -21.13
N LYS A 26 -16.36 -20.85 -22.48
CA LYS A 26 -16.16 -19.68 -23.36
C LYS A 26 -14.92 -18.86 -22.98
N ARG A 27 -13.80 -19.54 -22.75
CA ARG A 27 -12.51 -18.93 -22.39
C ARG A 27 -11.35 -19.61 -23.13
N TRP A 28 -10.26 -18.86 -23.31
CA TRP A 28 -8.99 -19.39 -23.77
C TRP A 28 -8.29 -20.14 -22.64
N PHE A 29 -7.50 -21.16 -22.96
CA PHE A 29 -6.74 -21.93 -21.98
C PHE A 29 -5.39 -22.40 -22.53
N VAL A 30 -4.43 -22.63 -21.64
CA VAL A 30 -3.12 -23.23 -21.93
C VAL A 30 -3.19 -24.75 -21.64
N PRO A 31 -2.95 -25.61 -22.64
CA PRO A 31 -2.82 -27.06 -22.44
C PRO A 31 -1.65 -27.41 -21.50
N ASP A 32 -1.72 -28.52 -20.78
CA ASP A 32 -0.73 -28.89 -19.74
C ASP A 32 0.69 -29.12 -20.29
N ASN A 33 0.83 -29.31 -21.60
CA ASN A 33 2.10 -29.52 -22.28
C ASN A 33 2.69 -28.25 -22.93
N VAL A 34 2.12 -27.07 -22.65
CA VAL A 34 2.56 -25.78 -23.19
C VAL A 34 3.01 -24.89 -22.04
N ASP A 35 4.18 -24.25 -22.18
CA ASP A 35 4.71 -23.34 -21.17
C ASP A 35 3.77 -22.15 -20.93
N VAL A 36 3.48 -21.87 -19.66
CA VAL A 36 2.55 -20.84 -19.22
C VAL A 36 3.20 -19.45 -19.15
N ALA A 37 4.54 -19.37 -19.10
CA ALA A 37 5.27 -18.10 -18.94
C ALA A 37 4.92 -17.01 -19.98
N PRO A 38 4.70 -17.31 -21.27
CA PRO A 38 4.32 -16.30 -22.26
C PRO A 38 2.91 -15.72 -22.04
N PHE A 39 2.05 -16.43 -21.31
CA PHE A 39 0.63 -16.10 -21.12
C PHE A 39 0.33 -15.30 -19.86
N VAL A 40 1.35 -15.00 -19.03
CA VAL A 40 1.20 -14.32 -17.72
C VAL A 40 0.37 -13.03 -17.82
N ARG A 41 0.50 -12.29 -18.93
CA ARG A 41 -0.27 -11.06 -19.19
C ARG A 41 -1.78 -11.25 -19.35
N TRP A 42 -2.25 -12.47 -19.64
CA TRP A 42 -3.67 -12.82 -19.80
C TRP A 42 -4.20 -13.68 -18.66
N ILE A 43 -3.39 -13.97 -17.65
CA ILE A 43 -3.85 -14.74 -16.48
C ILE A 43 -4.51 -13.77 -15.51
N GLU A 44 -5.80 -13.98 -15.21
CA GLU A 44 -6.50 -13.20 -14.19
C GLU A 44 -5.84 -13.45 -12.82
N PRO A 45 -5.47 -12.40 -12.07
CA PRO A 45 -4.86 -12.53 -10.73
C PRO A 45 -5.67 -13.38 -9.76
N GLN A 46 -6.98 -13.51 -10.00
CA GLN A 46 -7.93 -14.25 -9.17
C GLN A 46 -8.00 -15.76 -9.46
N THR A 47 -7.26 -16.27 -10.44
CA THR A 47 -7.18 -17.72 -10.73
C THR A 47 -5.96 -18.42 -10.11
N LEU A 48 -5.15 -17.71 -9.33
CA LEU A 48 -4.07 -18.28 -8.51
C LEU A 48 -4.58 -18.82 -7.16
N LYS A 49 -5.68 -19.57 -7.16
CA LYS A 49 -6.17 -20.32 -6.00
C LYS A 49 -6.40 -21.77 -6.41
N SER A 50 -5.84 -22.70 -5.62
CA SER A 50 -5.59 -24.13 -5.86
C SER A 50 -4.50 -24.38 -6.91
N ASP A 51 -3.22 -24.52 -6.57
CA ASP A 51 -2.66 -25.70 -5.90
C ASP A 51 -1.39 -25.38 -5.07
N ARG A 52 -1.47 -24.44 -4.11
CA ARG A 52 -0.36 -24.14 -3.17
C ARG A 52 -0.65 -24.53 -1.72
N GLU A 53 -1.29 -25.68 -1.49
CA GLU A 53 -1.46 -26.21 -0.13
C GLU A 53 -0.24 -26.98 0.40
N SER A 54 0.90 -26.97 -0.30
CA SER A 54 2.11 -27.67 0.19
C SER A 54 3.44 -26.91 0.02
N ALA A 55 3.42 -25.59 -0.18
CA ALA A 55 4.62 -24.75 -0.08
C ALA A 55 4.35 -23.53 0.80
N HIS A 56 4.76 -23.64 2.07
CA HIS A 56 4.90 -22.58 3.07
C HIS A 56 3.85 -21.47 2.98
N SER A 57 2.74 -21.62 3.71
CA SER A 57 1.76 -20.54 3.93
C SER A 57 2.49 -19.25 4.32
N ILE A 58 2.65 -18.30 3.40
CA ILE A 58 3.05 -16.95 3.76
C ILE A 58 1.84 -16.40 4.53
N LYS A 59 1.87 -16.57 5.85
CA LYS A 59 0.98 -15.84 6.76
C LYS A 59 1.09 -14.37 6.37
N SER A 60 -0.03 -13.67 6.28
CA SER A 60 -0.04 -12.22 6.08
C SER A 60 1.00 -11.57 7.00
N PRO A 61 1.82 -10.63 6.49
CA PRO A 61 2.92 -10.09 7.27
C PRO A 61 2.42 -9.44 8.55
N ARG A 62 3.16 -9.65 9.64
CA ARG A 62 2.88 -9.01 10.92
C ARG A 62 3.19 -7.51 10.86
N LEU A 63 4.19 -7.13 10.07
CA LEU A 63 4.58 -5.75 9.79
C LEU A 63 4.80 -5.59 8.28
N TYR A 64 4.21 -4.57 7.69
CA TYR A 64 4.41 -4.27 6.27
C TYR A 64 4.67 -2.78 6.07
N ILE A 65 5.17 -2.43 4.90
CA ILE A 65 5.33 -1.05 4.45
C ILE A 65 4.00 -0.55 3.93
N ASP A 66 3.44 0.47 4.58
CA ASP A 66 2.19 1.11 4.19
C ASP A 66 2.49 2.37 3.35
N MET A 67 2.53 2.21 2.03
CA MET A 67 2.75 3.32 1.11
C MET A 67 1.41 3.97 0.72
N ILE A 68 1.05 5.02 1.45
CA ILE A 68 -0.10 5.88 1.16
C ILE A 68 0.27 6.84 0.02
N PRO A 69 -0.63 7.12 -0.97
CA PRO A 69 -0.32 8.04 -2.06
C PRO A 69 -0.02 9.45 -1.54
N THR A 70 0.77 10.20 -2.31
CA THR A 70 1.12 11.60 -2.02
C THR A 70 -0.10 12.48 -1.79
N THR A 71 -1.17 12.23 -2.54
CA THR A 71 -2.47 12.92 -2.42
C THR A 71 -3.16 12.69 -1.07
N ALA A 72 -2.78 11.64 -0.33
CA ALA A 72 -3.36 11.27 0.94
C ALA A 72 -2.46 11.57 2.16
N TRP A 73 -1.23 12.08 1.96
CA TRP A 73 -0.34 12.44 3.08
C TRP A 73 -0.94 13.50 4.02
N TYR A 74 -1.79 14.37 3.49
CA TYR A 74 -2.49 15.42 4.24
C TYR A 74 -3.96 15.09 4.54
N SER A 75 -4.42 13.89 4.18
CA SER A 75 -5.80 13.40 4.35
C SER A 75 -5.85 12.31 5.42
N ASN A 76 -5.43 12.66 6.64
CA ASN A 76 -5.33 11.76 7.79
C ASN A 76 -6.27 12.20 8.94
N LEU A 77 -6.47 11.35 9.95
CA LEU A 77 -7.37 11.67 11.06
C LEU A 77 -6.95 12.95 11.80
N ARG A 78 -5.65 13.17 11.99
CA ARG A 78 -5.15 14.38 12.66
C ARG A 78 -5.54 15.67 11.92
N SER A 79 -5.72 15.61 10.60
CA SER A 79 -6.10 16.77 9.78
C SER A 79 -7.62 17.06 9.80
N ILE A 80 -8.45 16.05 10.06
CA ILE A 80 -9.92 16.16 10.02
C ILE A 80 -10.56 16.26 11.42
N LEU A 81 -9.87 15.81 12.47
CA LEU A 81 -10.34 15.81 13.85
C LEU A 81 -9.79 17.00 14.64
N THR A 82 -10.47 17.38 15.73
CA THR A 82 -9.87 18.31 16.70
C THR A 82 -8.70 17.65 17.45
N PRO A 83 -7.81 18.43 18.08
CA PRO A 83 -6.73 17.87 18.90
C PRO A 83 -7.21 16.91 19.99
N GLU A 84 -8.36 17.19 20.61
CA GLU A 84 -8.97 16.39 21.67
C GLU A 84 -9.55 15.08 21.13
N GLU A 85 -10.25 15.14 19.99
CA GLU A 85 -10.78 13.95 19.31
C GLU A 85 -9.64 13.04 18.83
N TRP A 86 -8.60 13.62 18.23
CA TRP A 86 -7.42 12.85 17.83
C TRP A 86 -6.70 12.24 19.06
N GLN A 87 -6.64 12.98 20.17
CA GLN A 87 -6.10 12.45 21.41
C GLN A 87 -6.95 11.28 21.94
N ALA A 88 -8.28 11.34 21.84
CA ALA A 88 -9.17 10.24 22.22
C ALA A 88 -8.92 8.99 21.36
N VAL A 89 -8.76 9.14 20.04
CA VAL A 89 -8.42 8.02 19.13
C VAL A 89 -7.11 7.37 19.55
N LYS A 90 -6.06 8.15 19.82
CA LYS A 90 -4.75 7.63 20.25
C LYS A 90 -4.84 6.87 21.58
N ILE A 91 -5.56 7.43 22.56
CA ILE A 91 -5.75 6.79 23.88
C ILE A 91 -6.49 5.47 23.71
N GLN A 92 -7.63 5.47 23.01
CA GLN A 92 -8.42 4.26 22.83
C GLN A 92 -7.65 3.18 22.07
N THR A 93 -6.90 3.55 21.04
CA THR A 93 -6.04 2.62 20.28
C THR A 93 -4.97 2.00 21.17
N ALA A 94 -4.26 2.81 21.96
CA ALA A 94 -3.22 2.32 22.86
C ALA A 94 -3.78 1.44 23.97
N THR A 95 -4.90 1.83 24.59
CA THR A 95 -5.58 1.07 25.65
C THR A 95 -6.09 -0.27 25.16
N ALA A 96 -6.74 -0.31 23.98
CA ALA A 96 -7.23 -1.54 23.38
C ALA A 96 -6.09 -2.54 23.07
N ALA A 97 -4.89 -2.04 22.80
CA ALA A 97 -3.69 -2.86 22.58
C ALA A 97 -2.92 -3.16 23.88
N HIS A 98 -3.46 -2.82 25.05
CA HIS A 98 -2.77 -2.90 26.34
C HIS A 98 -1.38 -2.23 26.31
N HIS A 99 -1.23 -1.15 25.54
CA HIS A 99 0.02 -0.44 25.31
C HIS A 99 1.15 -1.29 24.68
N HIS A 100 0.84 -2.39 24.00
CA HIS A 100 1.82 -3.22 23.29
C HIS A 100 1.65 -3.10 21.78
N CYS A 101 2.75 -3.17 21.04
CA CYS A 101 2.73 -3.15 19.59
C CYS A 101 1.94 -4.34 19.05
N GLN A 102 0.91 -4.09 18.23
CA GLN A 102 0.08 -5.15 17.65
C GLN A 102 0.79 -5.89 16.49
N ALA A 103 1.93 -5.40 16.01
CA ALA A 103 2.74 -6.08 15.00
C ALA A 103 3.80 -7.00 15.63
N CYS A 104 4.58 -6.50 16.60
CA CYS A 104 5.73 -7.22 17.15
C CYS A 104 5.65 -7.55 18.65
N GLY A 105 4.64 -7.04 19.36
CA GLY A 105 4.47 -7.21 20.80
C GLY A 105 5.34 -6.30 21.68
N ASN A 106 6.31 -5.57 21.12
CA ASN A 106 7.22 -4.72 21.90
C ASN A 106 6.62 -3.34 22.24
N GLN A 107 7.38 -2.56 23.03
CA GLN A 107 7.07 -1.19 23.42
C GLN A 107 8.26 -0.26 23.15
N GLY A 108 8.01 1.04 22.99
CA GLY A 108 9.03 2.08 22.93
C GLY A 108 9.43 2.62 24.31
N GLY A 109 10.59 3.28 24.39
CA GLY A 109 11.14 3.80 25.65
C GLY A 109 10.44 5.07 26.16
N ARG A 110 10.28 6.09 25.29
CA ARG A 110 9.63 7.36 25.67
C ARG A 110 8.11 7.27 25.66
N HIS A 111 7.57 6.56 24.67
CA HIS A 111 6.15 6.29 24.50
C HIS A 111 6.00 4.80 24.14
N PRO A 112 5.11 4.04 24.79
CA PRO A 112 5.00 2.60 24.55
C PRO A 112 4.61 2.26 23.10
N VAL A 113 3.66 3.00 22.55
CA VAL A 113 3.12 2.81 21.19
C VAL A 113 2.68 4.14 20.57
N GLU A 114 2.63 4.15 19.25
CA GLU A 114 2.15 5.21 18.36
C GLU A 114 0.92 4.69 17.61
N CYS A 115 -0.05 5.58 17.37
CA CYS A 115 -1.28 5.25 16.67
C CYS A 115 -1.07 5.39 15.16
N HIS A 116 -1.20 4.29 14.43
CA HIS A 116 -1.10 4.23 12.97
C HIS A 116 -2.49 4.00 12.37
N GLU A 117 -2.80 4.66 11.26
CA GLU A 117 -4.07 4.52 10.54
C GLU A 117 -3.93 3.42 9.47
N LEU A 118 -4.89 2.50 9.40
CA LEU A 118 -4.93 1.47 8.38
C LEU A 118 -6.01 1.73 7.35
N TRP A 119 -5.59 1.92 6.12
CA TRP A 119 -6.43 2.28 4.99
C TRP A 119 -6.61 1.10 4.03
N ASN A 120 -7.83 0.91 3.54
CA ASN A 120 -8.14 0.03 2.44
C ASN A 120 -8.47 0.86 1.20
N PHE A 121 -7.87 0.51 0.06
CA PHE A 121 -8.08 1.24 -1.19
C PHE A 121 -9.02 0.42 -2.09
N ASN A 122 -10.24 0.91 -2.28
CA ASN A 122 -11.21 0.31 -3.17
C ASN A 122 -11.07 0.92 -4.56
N TYR A 123 -10.51 0.15 -5.49
CA TYR A 123 -10.25 0.58 -6.87
C TYR A 123 -11.51 0.63 -7.75
N ASP A 124 -12.59 -0.06 -7.38
CA ASP A 124 -13.87 0.02 -8.11
C ASP A 124 -14.60 1.33 -7.80
N THR A 125 -14.49 1.79 -6.55
CA THR A 125 -15.15 3.01 -6.08
C THR A 125 -14.20 4.21 -5.99
N TYR A 126 -12.90 4.02 -6.24
CA TYR A 126 -11.83 5.00 -5.99
C TYR A 126 -11.90 5.60 -4.59
N THR A 127 -12.11 4.76 -3.58
CA THR A 127 -12.28 5.19 -2.19
C THR A 127 -11.16 4.67 -1.32
N GLN A 128 -10.50 5.58 -0.61
CA GLN A 128 -9.58 5.29 0.48
C GLN A 128 -10.39 5.22 1.78
N VAL A 129 -10.60 4.01 2.28
CA VAL A 129 -11.47 3.73 3.43
C VAL A 129 -10.63 3.49 4.67
N LEU A 130 -10.85 4.26 5.73
CA LEU A 130 -10.24 3.99 7.03
C LEU A 130 -10.86 2.72 7.60
N THR A 131 -10.05 1.69 7.81
CA THR A 131 -10.54 0.41 8.32
C THR A 131 -10.45 0.31 9.84
N ARG A 132 -9.35 0.82 10.41
CA ARG A 132 -9.09 0.88 11.84
C ARG A 132 -7.81 1.65 12.13
N THR A 133 -7.56 1.92 13.40
CA THR A 133 -6.25 2.28 13.91
C THR A 133 -5.51 1.07 14.49
N VAL A 134 -4.19 1.17 14.61
CA VAL A 134 -3.33 0.13 15.17
C VAL A 134 -2.25 0.75 16.05
N ALA A 135 -1.98 0.15 17.19
CA ALA A 135 -0.90 0.54 18.08
C ALA A 135 0.42 -0.11 17.62
N LEU A 136 1.41 0.70 17.24
CA LEU A 136 2.74 0.24 16.82
C LEU A 136 3.82 0.78 17.75
N CYS A 137 4.85 0.00 18.08
CA CYS A 137 6.04 0.57 18.71
C CYS A 137 6.77 1.52 17.73
N PRO A 138 7.62 2.44 18.22
CA PRO A 138 8.33 3.39 17.35
C PRO A 138 9.15 2.77 16.22
N ASP A 139 9.67 1.56 16.41
CA ASP A 139 10.42 0.84 15.37
C ASP A 139 9.50 0.27 14.28
N CYS A 140 8.36 -0.32 14.67
CA CYS A 140 7.35 -0.78 13.73
C CYS A 140 6.73 0.39 12.96
N HIS A 141 6.42 1.49 13.66
CA HIS A 141 5.83 2.67 13.05
C HIS A 141 6.80 3.34 12.04
N ARG A 142 8.09 3.42 12.38
CA ARG A 142 9.12 3.88 11.43
C ARG A 142 9.27 2.94 10.24
N ALA A 143 9.22 1.63 10.47
CA ALA A 143 9.37 0.64 9.40
C ALA A 143 8.17 0.60 8.43
N THR A 144 6.94 0.79 8.92
CA THR A 144 5.77 0.91 8.03
C THR A 144 5.84 2.16 7.17
N HIS A 145 6.32 3.28 7.71
CA HIS A 145 6.59 4.50 6.96
C HIS A 145 7.98 4.49 6.28
N PHE A 146 8.27 3.44 5.53
CA PHE A 146 9.60 3.19 4.95
C PHE A 146 10.11 4.33 4.06
N GLY A 147 9.24 4.94 3.23
CA GLY A 147 9.62 6.07 2.39
C GLY A 147 10.20 7.24 3.20
N LEU A 148 9.54 7.60 4.31
CA LEU A 148 10.02 8.63 5.24
C LEU A 148 11.29 8.18 5.99
N ALA A 149 11.34 6.91 6.42
CA ALA A 149 12.52 6.36 7.08
C ALA A 149 13.76 6.44 6.18
N ARG A 150 13.61 6.15 4.88
CA ARG A 150 14.69 6.28 3.89
C ARG A 150 15.21 7.70 3.78
N VAL A 151 14.32 8.69 3.62
CA VAL A 151 14.69 10.12 3.53
C VAL A 151 15.43 10.57 4.79
N LYS A 152 15.06 10.05 5.96
CA LYS A 152 15.70 10.37 7.24
C LYS A 152 16.98 9.55 7.54
N GLY A 153 17.45 8.71 6.63
CA GLY A 153 18.66 7.89 6.82
C GLY A 153 18.47 6.66 7.70
N TYR A 154 17.23 6.20 7.92
CA TYR A 154 16.90 5.04 8.74
C TYR A 154 16.50 3.79 7.94
N ALA A 155 16.81 3.75 6.63
CA ALA A 155 16.42 2.66 5.74
C ALA A 155 16.91 1.28 6.24
N ASP A 156 18.18 1.17 6.62
CA ASP A 156 18.77 -0.12 7.01
C ASP A 156 18.18 -0.62 8.34
N ALA A 157 17.98 0.29 9.30
CA ALA A 157 17.30 -0.03 10.56
C ALA A 157 15.85 -0.49 10.32
N ALA A 158 15.12 0.14 9.40
CA ALA A 158 13.76 -0.26 9.04
C ALA A 158 13.73 -1.63 8.35
N LYS A 159 14.64 -1.91 7.40
CA LYS A 159 14.79 -3.22 6.75
C LYS A 159 15.09 -4.31 7.78
N ALA A 160 16.08 -4.10 8.64
CA ALA A 160 16.44 -5.05 9.69
C ALA A 160 15.26 -5.33 10.63
N HIS A 161 14.44 -4.31 10.93
CA HIS A 161 13.24 -4.49 11.74
C HIS A 161 12.15 -5.30 11.02
N LEU A 162 11.89 -5.05 9.72
CA LEU A 162 10.97 -5.86 8.90
C LEU A 162 11.40 -7.34 8.88
N MET A 163 12.70 -7.61 8.69
CA MET A 163 13.26 -8.97 8.76
C MET A 163 12.97 -9.61 10.12
N LYS A 164 13.29 -8.91 11.22
CA LYS A 164 13.11 -9.41 12.58
C LYS A 164 11.64 -9.73 12.90
N VAL A 165 10.71 -8.84 12.56
CA VAL A 165 9.29 -8.99 12.95
C VAL A 165 8.60 -10.08 12.15
N ASN A 166 8.91 -10.20 10.87
CA ASN A 166 8.26 -11.16 9.97
C ASN A 166 9.01 -12.48 9.83
N GLY A 167 10.26 -12.58 10.29
CA GLY A 167 11.15 -13.71 9.96
C GLY A 167 11.56 -13.73 8.48
N TRP A 168 11.58 -12.56 7.84
CA TRP A 168 11.85 -12.40 6.42
C TRP A 168 13.35 -12.43 6.11
N SER A 169 13.69 -13.03 4.96
CA SER A 169 15.02 -12.90 4.38
C SER A 169 15.24 -11.49 3.79
N GLN A 170 16.48 -11.18 3.43
CA GLN A 170 16.79 -9.93 2.73
C GLN A 170 16.08 -9.85 1.37
N ALA A 171 15.93 -10.99 0.67
CA ALA A 171 15.21 -11.05 -0.59
C ALA A 171 13.72 -10.77 -0.42
N ASP A 172 13.09 -11.29 0.64
CA ASP A 172 11.68 -11.02 0.95
C ASP A 172 11.45 -9.53 1.25
N VAL A 173 12.33 -8.90 2.01
CA VAL A 173 12.26 -7.46 2.27
C VAL A 173 12.45 -6.64 0.99
N ALA A 174 13.40 -7.02 0.14
CA ALA A 174 13.63 -6.34 -1.14
C ALA A 174 12.38 -6.43 -2.04
N LEU A 175 11.81 -7.62 -2.18
CA LEU A 175 10.57 -7.83 -2.93
C LEU A 175 9.40 -7.04 -2.35
N HIS A 176 9.25 -7.03 -1.01
CA HIS A 176 8.20 -6.25 -0.35
C HIS A 176 8.36 -4.74 -0.59
N ILE A 177 9.59 -4.21 -0.60
CA ILE A 177 9.87 -2.81 -0.94
C ILE A 177 9.50 -2.50 -2.40
N ILE A 178 9.84 -3.38 -3.34
CA ILE A 178 9.49 -3.22 -4.75
C ILE A 178 7.98 -3.15 -4.91
N ASN A 179 7.26 -4.14 -4.40
CA ASN A 179 5.79 -4.19 -4.47
C ASN A 179 5.13 -2.96 -3.82
N ALA A 180 5.65 -2.51 -2.67
CA ALA A 180 5.13 -1.32 -2.00
C ALA A 180 5.36 -0.03 -2.82
N ASN A 181 6.48 0.05 -3.56
CA ASN A 181 6.72 1.19 -4.46
C ASN A 181 5.82 1.14 -5.70
N ASP A 182 5.58 -0.04 -6.27
CA ASP A 182 4.68 -0.19 -7.42
C ASP A 182 3.25 0.24 -7.02
N GLU A 183 2.77 -0.25 -5.88
CA GLU A 183 1.48 0.13 -5.31
C GLU A 183 1.40 1.65 -5.02
N PHE A 184 2.48 2.25 -4.52
CA PHE A 184 2.56 3.71 -4.35
C PHE A 184 2.37 4.47 -5.66
N GLN A 185 3.04 4.03 -6.74
CA GLN A 185 2.92 4.69 -8.05
C GLN A 185 1.50 4.56 -8.61
N GLU A 186 0.91 3.38 -8.54
CA GLU A 186 -0.49 3.17 -8.97
C GLU A 186 -1.46 4.06 -8.18
N ARG A 187 -1.32 4.11 -6.85
CA ARG A 187 -2.19 4.93 -6.00
C ARG A 187 -2.02 6.43 -6.27
N ASN A 188 -0.84 6.90 -6.67
CA ASN A 188 -0.60 8.31 -7.01
C ASN A 188 -1.34 8.76 -8.28
N CYS A 189 -1.73 7.84 -9.15
CA CYS A 189 -2.47 8.15 -10.38
C CYS A 189 -3.99 8.32 -10.16
N ILE A 190 -4.48 8.15 -8.93
CA ILE A 190 -5.91 8.13 -8.61
C ILE A 190 -6.24 9.29 -7.66
N ASP A 191 -7.33 9.99 -7.96
CA ASP A 191 -7.95 10.98 -7.08
C ASP A 191 -8.91 10.27 -6.12
N TRP A 192 -8.40 9.89 -4.95
CA TRP A 192 -9.13 9.09 -3.98
C TRP A 192 -10.18 9.89 -3.23
N ILE A 193 -11.36 9.30 -3.06
CA ILE A 193 -12.38 9.75 -2.12
C ILE A 193 -12.00 9.24 -0.73
N LEU A 194 -11.87 10.15 0.24
CA LEU A 194 -11.54 9.79 1.61
C LEU A 194 -12.81 9.38 2.35
N ASP A 195 -12.84 8.16 2.88
CA ASP A 195 -13.90 7.67 3.75
C ASP A 195 -13.34 7.31 5.13
N ALA A 196 -13.44 8.25 6.06
CA ALA A 196 -13.02 8.06 7.44
C ALA A 196 -14.19 7.72 8.39
N ARG A 197 -15.37 7.37 7.88
CA ARG A 197 -16.59 7.21 8.70
C ARG A 197 -16.46 6.16 9.80
N TRP A 198 -15.57 5.19 9.65
CA TRP A 198 -15.23 4.24 10.71
C TRP A 198 -14.94 4.90 12.07
N VAL A 199 -14.28 6.07 12.08
CA VAL A 199 -13.89 6.75 13.33
C VAL A 199 -15.10 7.23 14.14
N LEU A 200 -16.25 7.45 13.47
CA LEU A 200 -17.49 7.93 14.09
C LEU A 200 -18.09 6.94 15.09
N ASP A 201 -17.80 5.65 14.90
CA ASP A 201 -18.23 4.57 15.79
C ASP A 201 -17.13 4.14 16.77
N PHE A 202 -15.90 4.66 16.57
CA PHE A 202 -14.75 4.29 17.40
C PHE A 202 -14.66 5.15 18.66
N VAL A 203 -14.76 6.48 18.53
CA VAL A 203 -14.71 7.44 19.65
C VAL A 203 -15.86 8.44 19.55
N PRO A 204 -16.24 9.13 20.64
CA PRO A 204 -17.13 10.27 20.55
C PRO A 204 -16.52 11.37 19.68
N ILE A 205 -17.24 11.76 18.63
CA ILE A 205 -16.86 12.81 17.68
C ILE A 205 -17.92 13.92 17.71
N SER A 206 -17.46 15.18 17.72
CA SER A 206 -18.33 16.35 17.67
C SER A 206 -19.12 16.41 16.36
N GLU A 207 -20.29 17.03 16.40
CA GLU A 207 -21.13 17.19 15.20
C GLU A 207 -20.40 17.92 14.07
N LYS A 208 -19.54 18.90 14.41
CA LYS A 208 -18.71 19.62 13.44
C LYS A 208 -17.75 18.68 12.70
N SER A 209 -16.98 17.87 13.43
CA SER A 209 -16.05 16.92 12.82
C SER A 209 -16.78 15.81 12.07
N ARG A 210 -17.94 15.37 12.57
CA ARG A 210 -18.83 14.41 11.88
C ARG A 210 -19.25 14.91 10.50
N GLN A 211 -19.70 16.17 10.40
CA GLN A 211 -20.10 16.78 9.13
C GLN A 211 -18.94 16.82 8.13
N VAL A 212 -17.72 17.14 8.58
CA VAL A 212 -16.51 17.10 7.73
C VAL A 212 -16.25 15.68 7.22
N ILE A 213 -16.27 14.68 8.11
CA ILE A 213 -16.01 13.27 7.76
C ILE A 213 -17.03 12.75 6.73
N VAL A 214 -18.32 13.02 6.95
CA VAL A 214 -19.40 12.60 6.03
C VAL A 214 -19.26 13.33 4.69
N GLY A 215 -19.02 14.64 4.72
CA GLY A 215 -18.85 15.44 3.51
C GLY A 215 -17.68 14.97 2.63
N LEU A 216 -16.55 14.57 3.24
CA LEU A 216 -15.42 14.01 2.50
C LEU A 216 -15.75 12.67 1.80
N ALA A 217 -16.52 11.81 2.47
CA ALA A 217 -16.95 10.52 1.91
C ALA A 217 -17.99 10.68 0.79
N GLU A 218 -18.82 11.73 0.87
CA GLU A 218 -19.90 12.02 -0.08
C GLU A 218 -19.49 12.95 -1.24
N ALA A 219 -18.29 13.53 -1.20
CA ALA A 219 -17.74 14.47 -2.20
C ALA A 219 -17.66 13.93 -3.65
N ARG A 220 -18.07 12.67 -3.89
CA ARG A 220 -18.21 12.03 -5.20
C ARG A 220 -19.09 12.82 -6.17
N ILE A 221 -20.13 13.50 -5.67
CA ILE A 221 -21.26 13.99 -6.49
C ILE A 221 -20.90 15.22 -7.35
N GLU A 222 -19.99 16.09 -6.91
CA GLU A 222 -19.69 17.33 -7.65
C GLU A 222 -18.60 17.18 -8.72
N ARG A 223 -17.66 16.23 -8.53
CA ARG A 223 -16.51 16.08 -9.44
C ARG A 223 -16.86 15.37 -10.76
N THR A 224 -17.83 14.45 -10.76
CA THR A 224 -18.27 13.76 -11.99
C THR A 224 -19.01 14.69 -12.96
N GLN A 225 -19.54 15.82 -12.49
CA GLN A 225 -20.22 16.82 -13.33
C GLN A 225 -19.23 17.81 -13.98
N ARG A 226 -18.01 17.96 -13.45
CA ARG A 226 -16.97 18.87 -13.99
C ARG A 226 -16.07 18.22 -15.05
N SER A 227 -16.02 16.89 -15.12
CA SER A 227 -15.17 16.15 -16.07
C SER A 227 -15.75 16.03 -17.49
N GLN A 228 -16.92 16.60 -17.77
CA GLN A 228 -17.51 16.62 -19.12
C GLN A 228 -17.09 17.84 -19.97
N THR A 229 -16.32 18.77 -19.41
CA THR A 229 -15.71 19.87 -20.18
C THR A 229 -14.24 19.56 -20.46
N PRO A 230 -13.73 19.70 -21.70
CA PRO A 230 -12.33 19.46 -21.99
C PRO A 230 -11.50 20.53 -21.28
N ALA A 231 -10.65 20.12 -20.34
CA ALA A 231 -9.76 21.03 -19.65
C ALA A 231 -8.62 21.48 -20.58
N VAL A 232 -8.68 22.74 -20.99
CA VAL A 232 -7.56 23.47 -21.60
C VAL A 232 -6.43 23.59 -20.57
N ALA A 233 -5.21 23.28 -20.99
CA ALA A 233 -4.01 23.42 -20.19
C ALA A 233 -3.77 24.88 -19.75
N ALA A 234 -3.63 25.11 -18.45
CA ALA A 234 -2.97 26.31 -17.92
C ALA A 234 -2.44 26.11 -16.48
N VAL A 235 -1.12 25.95 -16.41
CA VAL A 235 -0.11 26.52 -15.49
C VAL A 235 -0.57 27.07 -14.13
N GLY A 236 0.11 26.57 -13.07
CA GLY A 236 0.28 27.29 -11.81
C GLY A 236 0.30 26.42 -10.54
N ARG A 237 1.20 25.43 -10.43
CA ARG A 237 1.41 24.71 -9.16
C ARG A 237 2.45 25.43 -8.30
N THR A 238 2.00 25.93 -7.15
CA THR A 238 2.88 26.28 -6.03
C THR A 238 3.71 25.07 -5.63
N LYS A 239 5.03 25.27 -5.46
CA LYS A 239 6.04 24.22 -5.25
C LYS A 239 5.66 23.28 -4.09
N ASN A 240 5.61 21.98 -4.39
CA ASN A 240 5.55 20.91 -3.40
C ASN A 240 6.85 20.96 -2.55
N PRO A 241 6.78 21.01 -1.20
CA PRO A 241 7.97 21.03 -0.35
C PRO A 241 8.84 19.76 -0.45
N PHE A 242 8.38 18.73 -1.16
CA PHE A 242 9.11 17.49 -1.43
C PHE A 242 9.45 17.27 -2.91
N GLN A 243 9.27 18.26 -3.78
CA GLN A 243 9.61 18.15 -5.21
C GLN A 243 11.10 17.82 -5.44
N PHE A 244 11.98 18.19 -4.50
CA PHE A 244 13.40 17.82 -4.52
C PHE A 244 13.65 16.31 -4.36
N ILE A 245 12.68 15.52 -3.89
CA ILE A 245 12.86 14.07 -3.67
C ILE A 245 12.72 13.27 -4.97
N GLU A 246 11.89 13.73 -5.91
CA GLU A 246 11.69 13.06 -7.20
C GLU A 246 12.91 13.22 -8.14
N ASP A 247 13.58 14.37 -8.08
CA ASP A 247 14.75 14.69 -8.93
C ASP A 247 16.07 14.06 -8.45
N LEU A 248 16.10 13.45 -7.25
CA LEU A 248 17.29 12.84 -6.65
C LEU A 248 17.37 11.31 -6.81
N ILE A 249 16.43 10.71 -7.54
CA ILE A 249 16.39 9.26 -7.73
C ILE A 249 16.97 8.91 -9.10
N ASP A 250 18.27 8.61 -9.12
CA ASP A 250 18.85 7.80 -10.19
C ASP A 250 18.56 6.32 -9.88
N TYR A 251 17.59 5.76 -10.60
CA TYR A 251 17.15 4.37 -10.44
C TYR A 251 18.13 3.35 -11.05
N ASP A 252 19.16 3.80 -11.78
CA ASP A 252 20.10 2.93 -12.52
C ASP A 252 21.54 2.94 -11.95
N ALA A 253 21.80 3.62 -10.83
CA ALA A 253 23.15 3.67 -10.25
C ALA A 253 23.58 2.30 -9.67
N PRO A 254 24.67 1.66 -10.17
CA PRO A 254 25.13 0.37 -9.66
C PRO A 254 25.67 0.50 -8.23
N VAL A 255 25.23 -0.43 -7.37
CA VAL A 255 25.67 -0.53 -5.97
C VAL A 255 27.15 -0.94 -5.95
N HIS A 256 28.04 0.00 -5.69
CA HIS A 256 29.43 -0.32 -5.38
C HIS A 256 29.53 -0.96 -3.99
N ILE A 257 29.81 -2.27 -3.98
CA ILE A 257 30.15 -3.03 -2.77
C ILE A 257 31.52 -2.56 -2.29
N ILE A 258 31.55 -1.79 -1.19
CA ILE A 258 32.79 -1.48 -0.48
C ILE A 258 33.01 -2.61 0.54
N ASN A 259 33.97 -3.49 0.28
CA ASN A 259 34.41 -4.48 1.26
C ASN A 259 35.14 -3.79 2.43
N PRO A 260 34.93 -4.21 3.68
CA PRO A 260 35.62 -3.64 4.83
C PRO A 260 37.12 -3.96 4.81
N PRO A 261 37.99 -3.05 5.27
CA PRO A 261 39.43 -3.30 5.30
C PRO A 261 39.78 -4.41 6.29
N SER A 262 40.60 -5.34 5.81
CA SER A 262 41.18 -6.43 6.58
C SER A 262 42.00 -5.91 7.76
N SER A 263 41.69 -6.39 8.96
CA SER A 263 42.53 -6.20 10.14
C SER A 263 43.86 -6.95 9.96
N SER A 264 44.98 -6.23 9.90
CA SER A 264 46.30 -6.79 10.17
C SER A 264 46.95 -6.04 11.32
N ARG A 265 47.50 -6.86 12.21
CA ARG A 265 48.28 -6.63 13.44
C ARG A 265 49.12 -5.35 13.50
#